data_AF-A0A8C8SAE7-F1
#
_entry.id   AF-A0A8C8SAE7-F1
#
_cell.length_a   1.000
_cell.length_b   1.000
_cell.length_c   1.000
_cell.angle_alpha   90.00
_cell.angle_beta   90.00
_cell.angle_gamma   90.00
#
_symmetry.space_group_name_H-M   'P 1'
#
loop_
_entity.id
_entity.type
_entity.pdbx_description
1 polymer ?
#
loop_
_entity_poly.entity_id
_entity_poly.type
_entity_poly.pdbx_seq_one_letter_code
_entity_poly.pdbx_strand_id
1 'polypeptide(L)'
;MRMRGCRSPRAQISETPCPMMHRLAASMRYAGLSSCGCGDPEPLRCRQHFLRCSSGIGSVGPRRGRGSGQDSAAVTMALVSADSRIAELLGELHQLIKQTQEERSRSEHNLVNIQKTHERMQTENKISPYYRTKLRGLYTTAKADAEAECNILRKALEKIAEIKSLLEERRIAAKIAGLYNDSEPPRKTMRRGVLMTLLQQSAMTLPLWIGKPGDKPPPLCGAIPAASDYVAKPGDKVAARVKAVDGDEQWILAEVVSYNHTTNKYEVDDIDEEGKERHTLSRRRIIPLPQWKANPETDPEALFQKDQLVLALYPQTTCFYRALIHAPPQRPQDDYSVLFEDTSYADGYSPPLNVAQRYVVACKETKKK
;
A
#
# COMPACT_ATOMS: atom_id res chain seq x y z
N MET A 1 34.53 62.06 6.65
CA MET A 1 33.06 61.87 6.55
C MET A 1 32.82 60.56 5.81
N ARG A 2 32.26 59.55 6.50
CA ARG A 2 32.16 58.16 6.04
C ARG A 2 31.12 58.01 4.92
N MET A 3 31.52 57.46 3.78
CA MET A 3 30.61 56.99 2.72
C MET A 3 29.98 55.65 3.13
N ARG A 4 28.66 55.59 3.06
CA ARG A 4 27.81 54.45 3.47
C ARG A 4 27.94 53.32 2.44
N GLY A 5 28.29 52.12 2.91
CA GLY A 5 28.25 50.89 2.12
C GLY A 5 26.84 50.34 1.98
N CYS A 6 26.41 50.12 0.74
CA CYS A 6 25.26 49.28 0.39
C CYS A 6 25.56 47.83 0.81
N ARG A 7 24.77 47.29 1.74
CA ARG A 7 24.76 45.84 2.04
C ARG A 7 23.91 45.13 1.00
N SER A 8 24.54 44.25 0.21
CA SER A 8 23.84 43.26 -0.61
C SER A 8 23.32 42.12 0.29
N PRO A 9 22.09 41.62 0.09
CA PRO A 9 21.52 40.58 0.93
C PRO A 9 22.18 39.23 0.66
N ARG A 10 22.65 38.57 1.73
CA ARG A 10 23.04 37.15 1.71
C ARG A 10 21.83 36.31 1.26
N ALA A 11 21.94 35.70 0.10
CA ALA A 11 21.06 34.59 -0.28
C ALA A 11 21.33 33.42 0.69
N GLN A 12 20.38 33.16 1.58
CA GLN A 12 20.34 31.90 2.32
C GLN A 12 19.98 30.81 1.32
N ILE A 13 20.93 29.93 1.03
CA ILE A 13 20.68 28.69 0.29
C ILE A 13 20.00 27.75 1.27
N SER A 14 18.72 27.46 1.02
CA SER A 14 17.97 26.47 1.80
C SER A 14 18.58 25.09 1.57
N GLU A 15 19.13 24.48 2.62
CA GLU A 15 19.54 23.07 2.65
C GLU A 15 18.32 22.16 2.73
N THR A 16 17.44 22.20 1.73
CA THR A 16 16.40 21.19 1.56
C THR A 16 16.98 20.04 0.72
N PRO A 17 17.05 18.80 1.26
CA PRO A 17 17.40 17.63 0.47
C PRO A 17 16.44 17.50 -0.73
N CYS A 18 16.93 16.95 -1.84
CA CYS A 18 16.11 16.73 -3.04
C CYS A 18 14.82 15.98 -2.65
N PRO A 19 13.61 16.55 -2.87
CA PRO A 19 12.34 15.98 -2.41
C PRO A 19 12.13 14.53 -2.87
N MET A 20 12.78 14.11 -3.96
CA MET A 20 12.67 12.77 -4.52
C MET A 20 13.40 11.68 -3.69
N MET A 21 14.48 12.02 -3.00
CA MET A 21 15.23 11.07 -2.16
C MET A 21 14.50 10.76 -0.85
N HIS A 22 13.80 11.74 -0.29
CA HIS A 22 12.94 11.54 0.89
C HIS A 22 11.75 10.62 0.56
N ARG A 23 11.15 10.78 -0.63
CA ARG A 23 10.04 9.97 -1.15
C ARG A 23 10.35 8.47 -1.20
N LEU A 24 11.59 8.10 -1.53
CA LEU A 24 11.99 6.70 -1.67
C LEU A 24 12.51 6.09 -0.37
N ALA A 25 13.22 6.87 0.46
CA ALA A 25 13.68 6.43 1.77
C ALA A 25 12.52 6.12 2.75
N ALA A 26 11.37 6.79 2.59
CA ALA A 26 10.15 6.46 3.32
C ALA A 26 9.53 5.12 2.84
N SER A 27 9.56 4.86 1.54
CA SER A 27 9.00 3.63 0.94
C SER A 27 9.83 2.38 1.22
N MET A 28 11.17 2.47 1.25
CA MET A 28 12.03 1.31 1.55
C MET A 28 11.96 0.88 3.03
N ARG A 29 11.77 1.82 3.95
CA ARG A 29 11.49 1.51 5.37
C ARG A 29 10.18 0.73 5.54
N TYR A 30 9.22 0.96 4.65
CA TYR A 30 7.94 0.25 4.61
C TYR A 30 8.01 -1.14 3.96
N ALA A 31 9.06 -1.41 3.18
CA ALA A 31 9.30 -2.72 2.54
C ALA A 31 10.13 -3.69 3.40
N GLY A 32 10.45 -3.33 4.66
CA GLY A 32 11.25 -4.19 5.56
C GLY A 32 12.73 -4.30 5.19
N LEU A 33 13.25 -3.44 4.31
CA LEU A 33 14.64 -3.46 3.83
C LEU A 33 15.48 -2.37 4.52
N SER A 34 15.43 -2.30 5.85
CA SER A 34 16.43 -1.52 6.61
C SER A 34 17.61 -2.42 6.96
N SER A 35 18.80 -1.94 6.61
CA SER A 35 20.10 -2.54 6.88
C SER A 35 20.24 -3.00 8.33
N CYS A 36 20.48 -4.30 8.52
CA CYS A 36 21.08 -4.86 9.70
C CYS A 36 22.48 -4.24 9.88
N GLY A 37 22.65 -3.48 10.97
CA GLY A 37 23.96 -3.07 11.44
C GLY A 37 24.74 -4.30 11.88
N CYS A 38 25.95 -4.44 11.35
CA CYS A 38 26.90 -5.50 11.65
C CYS A 38 27.38 -5.39 13.10
N GLY A 39 27.47 -6.53 13.80
CA GLY A 39 28.01 -6.64 15.16
C GLY A 39 28.12 -8.09 15.64
N ASP A 40 28.95 -8.88 14.96
CA ASP A 40 29.73 -10.04 15.43
C ASP A 40 29.05 -11.34 15.98
N PRO A 41 29.77 -12.49 15.96
CA PRO A 41 29.19 -13.79 15.57
C PRO A 41 29.16 -14.84 16.69
N GLU A 42 28.24 -15.81 16.62
CA GLU A 42 28.56 -17.22 16.90
C GLU A 42 27.52 -18.21 16.31
N PRO A 43 27.94 -19.43 15.93
CA PRO A 43 27.11 -20.38 15.16
C PRO A 43 26.59 -21.57 16.01
N LEU A 44 25.71 -22.37 15.38
CA LEU A 44 25.32 -23.75 15.72
C LEU A 44 24.19 -23.96 16.74
N ARG A 45 22.95 -24.08 16.22
CA ARG A 45 22.04 -25.19 16.54
C ARG A 45 20.77 -25.11 15.68
N CYS A 46 20.76 -25.81 14.55
CA CYS A 46 19.54 -26.46 14.06
C CYS A 46 19.90 -27.46 12.96
N ARG A 47 20.20 -28.69 13.38
CA ARG A 47 20.19 -29.87 12.51
C ARG A 47 19.05 -30.75 13.00
N GLN A 48 18.38 -31.38 12.05
CA GLN A 48 17.40 -32.48 12.20
C GLN A 48 15.97 -32.05 12.48
N HIS A 49 15.15 -32.03 11.42
CA HIS A 49 14.03 -32.98 11.26
C HIS A 49 13.46 -32.81 9.84
N PHE A 50 14.22 -33.31 8.86
CA PHE A 50 13.73 -33.64 7.53
C PHE A 50 13.82 -35.17 7.44
N LEU A 51 12.80 -35.80 6.85
CA LEU A 51 12.64 -37.25 6.59
C LEU A 51 11.99 -38.09 7.71
N ARG A 52 10.66 -38.22 7.65
CA ARG A 52 9.95 -39.51 7.69
C ARG A 52 8.44 -39.29 7.52
N CYS A 53 7.88 -39.83 6.43
CA CYS A 53 6.66 -40.63 6.41
C CYS A 53 6.27 -40.95 4.95
N SER A 54 6.99 -41.92 4.39
CA SER A 54 6.46 -42.77 3.31
C SER A 54 6.14 -44.10 3.97
N SER A 55 4.86 -44.54 3.93
CA SER A 55 4.35 -45.92 4.00
C SER A 55 2.95 -45.92 4.62
N GLY A 56 1.92 -46.19 3.82
CA GLY A 56 0.54 -46.29 4.27
C GLY A 56 -0.42 -46.49 3.11
N ILE A 57 -0.27 -47.61 2.39
CA ILE A 57 -1.21 -48.04 1.35
C ILE A 57 -2.44 -48.60 2.06
N GLY A 58 -3.56 -47.87 1.98
CA GLY A 58 -4.88 -48.33 2.37
C GLY A 58 -5.83 -48.16 1.19
N SER A 59 -6.26 -49.29 0.61
CA SER A 59 -7.16 -49.38 -0.53
C SER A 59 -8.60 -49.02 -0.14
N VAL A 60 -9.16 -47.97 -0.75
CA VAL A 60 -10.61 -47.73 -0.79
C VAL A 60 -11.00 -47.34 -2.22
N GLY A 61 -11.90 -48.13 -2.82
CA GLY A 61 -12.23 -48.09 -4.25
C GLY A 61 -12.94 -46.82 -4.72
N PRO A 62 -12.99 -46.57 -6.04
CA PRO A 62 -13.52 -45.33 -6.59
C PRO A 62 -15.04 -45.34 -6.64
N ARG A 63 -15.69 -44.47 -5.85
CA ARG A 63 -17.06 -44.03 -6.16
C ARG A 63 -17.00 -43.01 -7.29
N ARG A 64 -17.55 -43.38 -8.45
CA ARG A 64 -17.70 -42.54 -9.63
C ARG A 64 -18.66 -41.36 -9.34
N GLY A 65 -18.11 -40.19 -9.06
CA GLY A 65 -18.76 -38.91 -9.32
C GLY A 65 -18.33 -38.40 -10.69
N ARG A 66 -19.22 -38.41 -11.68
CA ARG A 66 -18.99 -37.79 -13.00
C ARG A 66 -19.20 -36.28 -12.86
N GLY A 67 -18.18 -35.47 -13.14
CA GLY A 67 -18.39 -34.05 -13.47
C GLY A 67 -17.40 -32.96 -13.01
N SER A 68 -16.21 -33.25 -12.45
CA SER A 68 -15.34 -32.18 -11.90
C SER A 68 -13.82 -32.33 -12.11
N GLY A 69 -13.36 -33.40 -12.79
CA GLY A 69 -11.92 -33.72 -12.88
C GLY A 69 -11.10 -32.86 -13.84
N GLN A 70 -11.71 -32.26 -14.87
CA GLN A 70 -11.00 -31.43 -15.86
C GLN A 70 -10.76 -30.00 -15.34
N ASP A 71 -11.73 -29.41 -14.64
CA ASP A 71 -11.62 -28.06 -14.09
C ASP A 71 -10.63 -28.00 -12.92
N SER A 72 -10.59 -29.04 -12.07
CA SER A 72 -9.63 -29.11 -10.95
C SER A 72 -8.18 -29.24 -11.43
N ALA A 73 -7.93 -30.00 -12.51
CA ALA A 73 -6.59 -30.12 -13.09
C ALA A 73 -6.12 -28.81 -13.74
N ALA A 74 -7.03 -28.09 -14.44
CA ALA A 74 -6.74 -26.79 -15.03
C ALA A 74 -6.42 -25.73 -13.95
N VAL A 75 -7.19 -25.69 -12.86
CA VAL A 75 -6.89 -24.80 -11.72
C VAL A 75 -5.56 -25.15 -11.08
N THR A 76 -5.28 -26.44 -10.86
CA THR A 76 -4.00 -26.87 -10.27
C THR A 76 -2.81 -26.46 -11.15
N MET A 77 -2.91 -26.63 -12.47
CA MET A 77 -1.88 -26.17 -13.40
C MET A 77 -1.72 -24.64 -13.39
N ALA A 78 -2.82 -23.88 -13.32
CA ALA A 78 -2.75 -22.43 -13.22
C ALA A 78 -2.08 -21.96 -11.91
N LEU A 79 -2.36 -22.63 -10.79
CA LEU A 79 -1.71 -22.34 -9.49
C LEU A 79 -0.21 -22.65 -9.52
N VAL A 80 0.20 -23.77 -10.13
CA VAL A 80 1.62 -24.13 -10.30
C VAL A 80 2.34 -23.15 -11.21
N SER A 81 1.69 -22.71 -12.30
CA SER A 81 2.23 -21.67 -13.19
C SER A 81 2.36 -20.30 -12.52
N ALA A 82 1.48 -19.97 -11.58
CA ALA A 82 1.61 -18.75 -10.79
C ALA A 82 2.81 -18.84 -9.83
N ASP A 83 3.06 -20.00 -9.23
CA ASP A 83 4.20 -20.20 -8.32
C ASP A 83 5.55 -20.08 -9.04
N SER A 84 5.68 -20.62 -10.26
CA SER A 84 6.88 -20.42 -11.07
C SER A 84 7.08 -18.95 -11.44
N ARG A 85 6.00 -18.27 -11.84
CA ARG A 85 6.07 -16.84 -12.18
C ARG A 85 6.44 -15.97 -10.97
N ILE A 86 5.90 -16.26 -9.78
CA ILE A 86 6.27 -15.56 -8.55
C ILE A 86 7.76 -15.75 -8.25
N ALA A 87 8.30 -16.97 -8.42
CA ALA A 87 9.71 -17.23 -8.20
C ALA A 87 10.61 -16.44 -9.18
N GLU A 88 10.25 -16.34 -10.46
CA GLU A 88 10.94 -15.49 -11.43
C GLU A 88 10.94 -14.02 -11.00
N LEU A 89 9.77 -13.50 -10.63
CA LEU A 89 9.61 -12.10 -10.20
C LEU A 89 10.42 -11.79 -8.93
N LEU A 90 10.51 -12.73 -8.00
CA LEU A 90 11.38 -12.60 -6.82
C LEU A 90 12.86 -12.55 -7.22
N GLY A 91 13.27 -13.32 -8.23
CA GLY A 91 14.61 -13.26 -8.81
C GLY A 91 14.91 -11.91 -9.46
N GLU A 92 13.98 -11.40 -10.29
CA GLU A 92 14.06 -10.07 -10.90
C GLU A 92 14.12 -8.96 -9.85
N LEU A 93 13.27 -9.03 -8.81
CA LEU A 93 13.25 -8.07 -7.71
C LEU A 93 14.59 -8.07 -6.95
N HIS A 94 15.14 -9.24 -6.66
CA HIS A 94 16.46 -9.35 -6.01
C HIS A 94 17.56 -8.72 -6.86
N GLN A 95 17.51 -8.89 -8.18
CA GLN A 95 18.47 -8.25 -9.09
C GLN A 95 18.32 -6.73 -9.11
N LEU A 96 17.09 -6.20 -9.11
CA LEU A 96 16.83 -4.76 -9.02
C LEU A 96 17.34 -4.16 -7.70
N ILE A 97 17.22 -4.88 -6.59
CA ILE A 97 17.77 -4.47 -5.29
C ILE A 97 19.30 -4.34 -5.36
N LYS A 98 19.98 -5.32 -5.97
CA LYS A 98 21.45 -5.25 -6.18
C LYS A 98 21.84 -4.06 -7.05
N GLN A 99 21.15 -3.85 -8.17
CA GLN A 99 21.40 -2.70 -9.06
C GLN A 99 21.19 -1.36 -8.35
N THR A 100 20.19 -1.27 -7.46
CA THR A 100 19.97 -0.07 -6.63
C THR A 100 21.19 0.21 -5.75
N GLN A 101 21.78 -0.82 -5.15
CA GLN A 101 22.97 -0.67 -4.32
C GLN A 101 24.20 -0.23 -5.13
N GLU A 102 24.34 -0.73 -6.36
CA GLU A 102 25.41 -0.33 -7.28
C GLU A 102 25.27 1.15 -7.68
N GLU A 103 24.08 1.60 -8.06
CA GLU A 103 23.80 3.02 -8.34
C GLU A 103 24.07 3.90 -7.11
N ARG A 104 23.64 3.48 -5.92
CA ARG A 104 23.88 4.22 -4.68
C ARG A 104 25.37 4.42 -4.40
N SER A 105 26.18 3.37 -4.57
CA SER A 105 27.63 3.41 -4.30
C SER A 105 28.36 4.41 -5.21
N ARG A 106 27.91 4.50 -6.46
CA ARG A 106 28.40 5.43 -7.48
C ARG A 106 27.89 6.86 -7.28
N SER A 107 26.62 7.02 -6.90
CA SER A 107 26.06 8.31 -6.47
C SER A 107 26.83 8.87 -5.27
N GLU A 108 27.13 8.03 -4.28
CA GLU A 108 27.95 8.39 -3.11
C GLU A 108 29.35 8.88 -3.51
N HIS A 109 30.01 8.19 -4.45
CA HIS A 109 31.29 8.64 -4.98
C HIS A 109 31.20 10.05 -5.61
N ASN A 110 30.14 10.32 -6.37
CA ASN A 110 29.92 11.63 -7.00
C ASN A 110 29.60 12.73 -5.98
N LEU A 111 28.86 12.41 -4.92
CA LEU A 111 28.62 13.33 -3.79
C LEU A 111 29.91 13.68 -3.05
N VAL A 112 30.78 12.69 -2.79
CA VAL A 112 32.12 12.93 -2.21
C VAL A 112 32.96 13.84 -3.11
N ASN A 113 32.88 13.68 -4.43
CA ASN A 113 33.59 14.55 -5.37
C ASN A 113 33.07 16.00 -5.35
N ILE A 114 31.76 16.19 -5.17
CA ILE A 114 31.14 17.52 -4.96
C ILE A 114 31.68 18.15 -3.67
N GLN A 115 31.66 17.41 -2.57
CA GLN A 115 32.14 17.88 -1.28
C GLN A 115 33.62 18.30 -1.35
N LYS A 116 34.50 17.44 -1.85
CA LYS A 116 35.93 17.74 -2.02
C LYS A 116 36.18 18.96 -2.92
N THR A 117 35.35 19.15 -3.95
CA THR A 117 35.47 20.31 -4.84
C THR A 117 35.08 21.61 -4.12
N HIS A 118 34.05 21.56 -3.27
CA HIS A 118 33.68 22.69 -2.40
C HIS A 118 34.76 23.01 -1.38
N GLU A 119 35.32 22.02 -0.70
CA GLU A 119 36.39 22.21 0.29
C GLU A 119 37.62 22.90 -0.32
N ARG A 120 38.03 22.49 -1.54
CA ARG A 120 39.13 23.14 -2.27
C ARG A 120 38.80 24.59 -2.66
N MET A 121 37.60 24.82 -3.18
CA MET A 121 37.14 26.17 -3.54
C MET A 121 37.12 27.10 -2.32
N GLN A 122 36.69 26.60 -1.16
CA GLN A 122 36.68 27.35 0.11
C GLN A 122 38.10 27.64 0.60
N THR A 123 39.00 26.65 0.51
CA THR A 123 40.41 26.79 0.92
C THR A 123 41.14 27.86 0.08
N GLU A 124 40.88 27.90 -1.23
CA GLU A 124 41.43 28.92 -2.13
C GLU A 124 40.76 30.29 -1.99
N ASN A 125 39.67 30.38 -1.22
CA ASN A 125 38.84 31.57 -1.00
C ASN A 125 38.50 32.35 -2.30
N LYS A 126 38.39 31.62 -3.41
CA LYS A 126 38.20 32.18 -4.76
C LYS A 126 37.19 31.36 -5.54
N ILE A 127 36.05 31.98 -5.83
CA ILE A 127 35.04 31.40 -6.73
C ILE A 127 35.46 31.68 -8.17
N SER A 128 36.31 30.81 -8.70
CA SER A 128 36.81 30.90 -10.08
C SER A 128 35.77 30.38 -11.09
N PRO A 129 35.83 30.83 -12.37
CA PRO A 129 35.03 30.24 -13.45
C PRO A 129 35.21 28.72 -13.57
N TYR A 130 36.41 28.20 -13.29
CA TYR A 130 36.68 26.77 -13.24
C TYR A 130 35.81 26.05 -12.22
N TYR A 131 35.77 26.52 -10.96
CA TYR A 131 34.95 25.88 -9.92
C TYR A 131 33.46 25.91 -10.24
N ARG A 132 32.97 27.02 -10.81
CA ARG A 132 31.56 27.12 -11.25
C ARG A 132 31.21 26.08 -12.31
N THR A 133 32.03 25.94 -13.36
CA THR A 133 31.80 24.97 -14.43
C THR A 133 31.91 23.54 -13.91
N LYS A 134 32.93 23.26 -13.09
CA LYS A 134 33.15 21.93 -12.51
C LYS A 134 32.00 21.50 -11.59
N LEU A 135 31.60 22.35 -10.65
CA LEU A 135 30.48 22.07 -9.74
C LEU A 135 29.16 21.91 -10.51
N ARG A 136 28.90 22.74 -11.52
CA ARG A 136 27.71 22.58 -12.38
C ARG A 136 27.68 21.20 -13.05
N GLY A 137 28.81 20.74 -13.60
CA GLY A 137 28.93 19.40 -14.16
C GLY A 137 28.65 18.32 -13.13
N LEU A 138 29.29 18.39 -11.96
CA LEU A 138 29.09 17.42 -10.89
C LEU A 138 27.63 17.37 -10.38
N TYR A 139 26.96 18.52 -10.21
CA TYR A 139 25.55 18.56 -9.84
C TYR A 139 24.64 18.00 -10.93
N THR A 140 24.98 18.19 -12.20
CA THR A 140 24.25 17.60 -13.32
C THR A 140 24.35 16.08 -13.28
N THR A 141 25.55 15.54 -13.06
CA THR A 141 25.76 14.10 -12.89
C THR A 141 25.04 13.56 -11.65
N ALA A 142 25.15 14.21 -10.49
CA ALA A 142 24.47 13.77 -9.27
C ALA A 142 22.94 13.77 -9.41
N LYS A 143 22.38 14.71 -10.18
CA LYS A 143 20.96 14.70 -10.53
C LYS A 143 20.60 13.50 -11.40
N ALA A 144 21.41 13.20 -12.42
CA ALA A 144 21.20 12.02 -13.28
C ALA A 144 21.34 10.70 -12.50
N ASP A 145 22.30 10.59 -11.58
CA ASP A 145 22.45 9.43 -10.69
C ASP A 145 21.21 9.23 -9.82
N ALA A 146 20.70 10.31 -9.23
CA ALA A 146 19.47 10.27 -8.45
C ALA A 146 18.26 9.82 -9.29
N GLU A 147 18.12 10.32 -10.52
CA GLU A 147 17.07 9.89 -11.44
C GLU A 147 17.19 8.41 -11.82
N ALA A 148 18.41 7.91 -12.05
CA ALA A 148 18.68 6.50 -12.33
C ALA A 148 18.30 5.59 -11.15
N GLU A 149 18.74 5.91 -9.93
CA GLU A 149 18.37 5.17 -8.71
C GLU A 149 16.84 5.15 -8.52
N CYS A 150 16.18 6.31 -8.69
CA CYS A 150 14.72 6.41 -8.61
C CYS A 150 14.00 5.50 -9.61
N ASN A 151 14.52 5.39 -10.83
CA ASN A 151 13.91 4.56 -11.88
C ASN A 151 14.02 3.06 -11.55
N ILE A 152 15.13 2.61 -10.97
CA ILE A 152 15.30 1.20 -10.55
C ILE A 152 14.34 0.89 -9.40
N LEU A 153 14.23 1.78 -8.42
CA LEU A 153 13.31 1.61 -7.30
C LEU A 153 11.84 1.55 -7.75
N ARG A 154 11.43 2.36 -8.73
CA ARG A 154 10.08 2.26 -9.33
C ARG A 154 9.84 0.90 -9.97
N LYS A 155 10.79 0.37 -10.74
CA LYS A 155 10.70 -0.98 -11.29
C LYS A 155 10.60 -2.05 -10.20
N ALA A 156 11.33 -1.90 -9.09
CA ALA A 156 11.23 -2.83 -7.96
C ALA A 156 9.83 -2.80 -7.32
N LEU A 157 9.24 -1.60 -7.16
CA LEU A 157 7.87 -1.45 -6.66
C LEU A 157 6.83 -2.08 -7.61
N GLU A 158 7.01 -1.94 -8.92
CA GLU A 158 6.17 -2.62 -9.92
C GLU A 158 6.23 -4.15 -9.77
N LYS A 159 7.42 -4.71 -9.55
CA LYS A 159 7.58 -6.16 -9.31
C LYS A 159 6.89 -6.61 -8.03
N ILE A 160 6.98 -5.83 -6.95
CA ILE A 160 6.25 -6.11 -5.70
C ILE A 160 4.73 -6.08 -5.94
N ALA A 161 4.23 -5.12 -6.73
CA ALA A 161 2.81 -5.04 -7.07
C ALA A 161 2.36 -6.25 -7.90
N GLU A 162 3.15 -6.68 -8.89
CA GLU A 162 2.89 -7.87 -9.71
C GLU A 162 2.83 -9.14 -8.84
N ILE A 163 3.80 -9.33 -7.94
CA ILE A 163 3.82 -10.46 -7.00
C ILE A 163 2.58 -10.46 -6.10
N LYS A 164 2.21 -9.29 -5.55
CA LYS A 164 1.00 -9.16 -4.71
C LYS A 164 -0.27 -9.48 -5.49
N SER A 165 -0.38 -9.06 -6.74
CA SER A 165 -1.52 -9.39 -7.62
C SER A 165 -1.63 -10.89 -7.82
N LEU A 166 -0.52 -11.56 -8.17
CA LEU A 166 -0.50 -13.01 -8.40
C LEU A 166 -0.86 -13.80 -7.13
N LEU A 167 -0.38 -13.38 -5.96
CA LEU A 167 -0.75 -14.00 -4.69
C LEU A 167 -2.25 -13.88 -4.39
N GLU A 168 -2.83 -12.73 -4.71
CA GLU A 168 -4.26 -12.49 -4.52
C GLU A 168 -5.11 -13.26 -5.54
N GLU A 169 -4.72 -13.28 -6.81
CA GLU A 169 -5.34 -14.09 -7.86
C GLU A 169 -5.30 -15.59 -7.50
N ARG A 170 -4.16 -16.07 -6.99
CA ARG A 170 -3.99 -17.43 -6.45
C ARG A 170 -4.97 -17.71 -5.31
N ARG A 171 -5.11 -16.77 -4.36
CA ARG A 171 -6.05 -16.88 -3.23
C ARG A 171 -7.50 -16.99 -3.72
N ILE A 172 -7.88 -16.14 -4.68
CA ILE A 172 -9.23 -16.12 -5.25
C ILE A 172 -9.51 -17.41 -6.04
N ALA A 173 -8.57 -17.84 -6.90
CA ALA A 173 -8.71 -19.08 -7.67
C ALA A 173 -8.87 -20.31 -6.76
N ALA A 174 -8.09 -20.39 -5.68
CA ALA A 174 -8.23 -21.47 -4.69
C ALA A 174 -9.59 -21.43 -3.97
N LYS A 175 -10.12 -20.24 -3.67
CA LYS A 175 -11.45 -20.05 -3.07
C LYS A 175 -12.56 -20.50 -4.04
N ILE A 176 -12.48 -20.13 -5.31
CA ILE A 176 -13.47 -20.48 -6.34
C ILE A 176 -13.49 -21.99 -6.59
N ALA A 177 -12.32 -22.62 -6.67
CA ALA A 177 -12.21 -24.04 -7.00
C ALA A 177 -12.61 -24.98 -5.86
N GLY A 178 -12.96 -24.46 -4.68
CA GLY A 178 -13.28 -25.28 -3.51
C GLY A 178 -12.09 -26.10 -3.00
N LEU A 179 -10.86 -25.79 -3.43
CA LEU A 179 -9.62 -26.42 -2.94
C LEU A 179 -9.25 -25.96 -1.51
N TYR A 180 -10.06 -25.10 -0.91
CA TYR A 180 -10.12 -25.01 0.55
C TYR A 180 -10.82 -26.28 1.07
N ASN A 181 -10.02 -27.27 1.48
CA ASN A 181 -10.53 -28.49 2.09
C ASN A 181 -11.41 -28.18 3.31
N ASP A 182 -12.70 -28.50 3.22
CA ASP A 182 -13.64 -28.60 4.34
C ASP A 182 -13.37 -29.85 5.20
N SER A 183 -12.35 -30.64 4.82
CA SER A 183 -11.92 -31.88 5.45
C SER A 183 -10.71 -31.72 6.38
N GLU A 184 -10.12 -30.52 6.50
CA GLU A 184 -9.50 -30.10 7.75
C GLU A 184 -10.61 -29.48 8.62
N PRO A 185 -10.68 -29.80 9.93
CA PRO A 185 -11.71 -29.24 10.81
C PRO A 185 -11.75 -27.73 10.61
N PRO A 186 -12.95 -27.11 10.54
CA PRO A 186 -13.13 -25.78 9.96
C PRO A 186 -12.04 -24.91 10.51
N ARG A 187 -11.21 -24.31 9.64
CA ARG A 187 -10.33 -23.23 10.09
C ARG A 187 -11.27 -22.30 10.81
N LYS A 188 -11.16 -22.35 12.14
CA LYS A 188 -12.08 -21.71 13.07
C LYS A 188 -12.32 -20.35 12.48
N THR A 189 -13.59 -20.11 12.18
CA THR A 189 -14.18 -18.79 12.21
C THR A 189 -13.17 -17.76 12.69
N MET A 190 -12.72 -16.92 11.75
CA MET A 190 -11.49 -16.16 11.96
C MET A 190 -11.69 -15.28 13.19
N ARG A 191 -11.11 -15.68 14.32
CA ARG A 191 -11.36 -15.03 15.61
C ARG A 191 -11.19 -13.53 15.43
N ARG A 192 -12.12 -12.74 15.98
CA ARG A 192 -12.11 -11.27 15.86
C ARG A 192 -10.72 -10.63 15.97
N GLY A 193 -9.89 -11.07 16.93
CA GLY A 193 -8.51 -10.58 17.08
C GLY A 193 -7.59 -10.84 15.86
N VAL A 194 -7.73 -12.00 15.21
CA VAL A 194 -7.01 -12.32 13.96
C VAL A 194 -7.50 -11.44 12.82
N LEU A 195 -8.82 -11.26 12.70
CA LEU A 195 -9.40 -10.37 11.69
C LEU A 195 -8.87 -8.94 11.84
N MET A 196 -8.93 -8.39 13.06
CA MET A 196 -8.43 -7.05 13.33
C MET A 196 -6.94 -6.91 13.01
N THR A 197 -6.14 -7.93 13.31
CA THR A 197 -4.71 -7.96 12.93
C THR A 197 -4.53 -7.90 11.41
N LEU A 198 -5.32 -8.66 10.65
CA LEU A 198 -5.27 -8.64 9.19
C LEU A 198 -5.74 -7.29 8.61
N LEU A 199 -6.75 -6.66 9.19
CA LEU A 199 -7.18 -5.32 8.78
C LEU A 199 -6.10 -4.29 9.03
N GLN A 200 -5.43 -4.34 10.18
CA GLN A 200 -4.31 -3.45 10.47
C GLN A 200 -3.15 -3.68 9.49
N GLN A 201 -2.77 -4.94 9.23
CA GLN A 201 -1.75 -5.28 8.24
C GLN A 201 -2.12 -4.83 6.83
N SER A 202 -3.39 -4.97 6.43
CA SER A 202 -3.89 -4.51 5.14
C SER A 202 -3.80 -2.99 4.97
N ALA A 203 -4.09 -2.22 6.03
CA ALA A 203 -3.88 -0.78 6.05
C ALA A 203 -2.40 -0.38 6.01
N MET A 204 -1.54 -1.07 6.77
CA MET A 204 -0.11 -0.82 6.75
C MET A 204 0.45 -1.05 5.34
N THR A 205 0.18 -2.20 4.75
CA THR A 205 0.75 -2.63 3.47
C THR A 205 0.14 -1.98 2.22
N LEU A 206 -0.85 -1.09 2.38
CA LEU A 206 -1.38 -0.24 1.30
C LEU A 206 -0.22 0.62 0.75
N PRO A 207 0.11 0.51 -0.56
CA PRO A 207 1.28 1.17 -1.12
C PRO A 207 1.12 2.69 -1.09
N LEU A 208 2.22 3.39 -0.86
CA LEU A 208 2.28 4.84 -1.02
C LEU A 208 2.30 5.17 -2.52
N TRP A 209 1.52 6.15 -2.95
CA TRP A 209 1.63 6.69 -4.31
C TRP A 209 2.95 7.46 -4.46
N ILE A 210 3.69 7.19 -5.54
CA ILE A 210 4.96 7.85 -5.85
C ILE A 210 4.96 8.24 -7.33
N GLY A 211 4.33 9.38 -7.64
CA GLY A 211 4.29 9.96 -8.99
C GLY A 211 5.63 10.48 -9.48
N LYS A 212 5.75 10.70 -10.80
CA LYS A 212 6.84 11.49 -11.39
C LYS A 212 6.51 12.99 -11.29
N PRO A 213 7.50 13.89 -11.44
CA PRO A 213 7.23 15.31 -11.47
C PRO A 213 6.20 15.67 -12.55
N GLY A 214 5.10 16.31 -12.14
CA GLY A 214 3.99 16.70 -13.03
C GLY A 214 2.84 15.69 -13.13
N ASP A 215 3.01 14.46 -12.63
CA ASP A 215 1.91 13.51 -12.54
C ASP A 215 0.89 13.96 -11.49
N LYS A 216 -0.39 13.77 -11.78
CA LYS A 216 -1.46 13.93 -10.79
C LYS A 216 -1.70 12.60 -10.08
N PRO A 217 -2.09 12.61 -8.79
CA PRO A 217 -2.52 11.40 -8.09
C PRO A 217 -3.66 10.70 -8.86
N PRO A 218 -3.57 9.37 -9.08
CA PRO A 218 -4.56 8.64 -9.86
C PRO A 218 -5.87 8.46 -9.07
N PRO A 219 -6.96 8.06 -9.73
CA PRO A 219 -8.16 7.57 -9.06
C PRO A 219 -7.83 6.52 -8.01
N LEU A 220 -8.51 6.57 -6.85
CA LEU A 220 -8.28 5.68 -5.70
C LEU A 220 -6.93 5.88 -4.99
N CYS A 221 -6.21 6.97 -5.26
CA CYS A 221 -5.13 7.44 -4.40
C CYS A 221 -5.71 8.32 -3.29
N GLY A 222 -5.64 7.87 -2.04
CA GLY A 222 -6.21 8.59 -0.90
C GLY A 222 -7.68 8.99 -1.13
N ALA A 223 -7.96 10.29 -1.12
CA ALA A 223 -9.27 10.89 -1.30
C ALA A 223 -9.70 11.08 -2.77
N ILE A 224 -8.84 10.78 -3.75
CA ILE A 224 -9.20 10.93 -5.17
C ILE A 224 -10.27 9.90 -5.54
N PRO A 225 -11.46 10.33 -6.01
CA PRO A 225 -12.57 9.43 -6.26
C PRO A 225 -12.28 8.46 -7.41
N ALA A 226 -12.95 7.31 -7.39
CA ALA A 226 -13.00 6.41 -8.53
C ALA A 226 -13.56 7.11 -9.78
N ALA A 227 -13.11 6.70 -10.96
CA ALA A 227 -13.74 7.11 -12.20
C ALA A 227 -15.22 6.68 -12.26
N SER A 228 -16.06 7.42 -12.98
CA SER A 228 -17.51 7.18 -13.03
C SER A 228 -17.90 5.86 -13.67
N ASP A 229 -17.02 5.23 -14.44
CA ASP A 229 -17.14 3.94 -15.10
C ASP A 229 -16.32 2.82 -14.41
N TYR A 230 -15.61 3.15 -13.33
CA TYR A 230 -14.79 2.20 -12.59
C TYR A 230 -15.61 1.01 -12.06
N VAL A 231 -15.12 -0.19 -12.31
CA VAL A 231 -15.66 -1.44 -11.79
C VAL A 231 -14.59 -2.11 -10.92
N ALA A 232 -14.85 -2.24 -9.62
CA ALA A 232 -13.98 -2.98 -8.70
C ALA A 232 -13.86 -4.46 -9.11
N LYS A 233 -12.66 -5.03 -8.97
CA LYS A 233 -12.33 -6.40 -9.35
C LYS A 233 -12.65 -7.38 -8.21
N PRO A 234 -12.84 -8.68 -8.49
CA PRO A 234 -12.88 -9.69 -7.45
C PRO A 234 -11.66 -9.60 -6.52
N GLY A 235 -11.89 -9.69 -5.21
CA GLY A 235 -10.87 -9.51 -4.16
C GLY A 235 -10.72 -8.07 -3.64
N ASP A 236 -11.13 -7.06 -4.42
CA ASP A 236 -11.07 -5.67 -3.99
C ASP A 236 -11.93 -5.46 -2.75
N LYS A 237 -11.42 -4.64 -1.83
CA LYS A 237 -12.14 -4.28 -0.61
C LYS A 237 -12.99 -3.05 -0.88
N VAL A 238 -14.23 -3.07 -0.41
CA VAL A 238 -15.21 -2.00 -0.61
C VAL A 238 -15.94 -1.67 0.69
N ALA A 239 -16.40 -0.43 0.83
CA ALA A 239 -17.49 -0.12 1.75
C ALA A 239 -18.80 -0.43 1.02
N ALA A 240 -19.63 -1.28 1.62
CA ALA A 240 -20.88 -1.76 1.06
C ALA A 240 -22.06 -1.38 1.94
N ARG A 241 -23.08 -0.72 1.37
CA ARG A 241 -24.30 -0.33 2.10
C ARG A 241 -25.35 -1.44 2.08
N VAL A 242 -25.32 -2.28 3.09
CA VAL A 242 -26.26 -3.40 3.29
C VAL A 242 -27.51 -2.94 4.04
N LYS A 243 -28.58 -3.70 3.92
CA LYS A 243 -29.81 -3.53 4.72
C LYS A 243 -29.83 -4.60 5.80
N ALA A 244 -29.92 -4.21 7.05
CA ALA A 244 -30.15 -5.11 8.16
C ALA A 244 -31.62 -5.59 8.20
N VAL A 245 -31.88 -6.62 8.99
CA VAL A 245 -33.18 -7.31 9.08
C VAL A 245 -34.28 -6.41 9.65
N ASP A 246 -33.90 -5.48 10.52
CA ASP A 246 -34.76 -4.43 11.11
C ASP A 246 -35.05 -3.26 10.14
N GLY A 247 -34.41 -3.24 8.97
CA GLY A 247 -34.61 -2.24 7.93
C GLY A 247 -33.60 -1.10 7.95
N ASP A 248 -32.72 -1.05 8.94
CA ASP A 248 -31.65 -0.05 9.00
C ASP A 248 -30.55 -0.34 7.96
N GLU A 249 -29.91 0.71 7.45
CA GLU A 249 -28.85 0.59 6.47
C GLU A 249 -27.49 0.81 7.12
N GLN A 250 -26.59 -0.15 6.98
CA GLN A 250 -25.24 -0.09 7.55
C GLN A 250 -24.20 -0.17 6.43
N TRP A 251 -23.16 0.67 6.53
CA TRP A 251 -21.97 0.51 5.69
C TRP A 251 -21.02 -0.48 6.35
N ILE A 252 -20.74 -1.59 5.67
CA ILE A 252 -19.82 -2.63 6.13
C ILE A 252 -18.58 -2.69 5.23
N LEU A 253 -17.49 -3.24 5.74
CA LEU A 253 -16.34 -3.63 4.96
C LEU A 253 -16.64 -4.97 4.29
N ALA A 254 -16.46 -5.03 2.98
CA ALA A 254 -16.77 -6.22 2.20
C ALA A 254 -15.69 -6.48 1.15
N GLU A 255 -15.64 -7.73 0.67
CA GLU A 255 -14.80 -8.17 -0.44
C GLU A 255 -15.65 -8.40 -1.69
N VAL A 256 -15.26 -7.82 -2.81
CA VAL A 256 -15.93 -8.05 -4.10
C VAL A 256 -15.71 -9.49 -4.55
N VAL A 257 -16.79 -10.12 -5.00
CA VAL A 257 -16.75 -11.46 -5.58
C VAL A 257 -16.97 -11.40 -7.09
N SER A 258 -17.98 -10.67 -7.54
CA SER A 258 -18.26 -10.52 -8.96
C SER A 258 -19.02 -9.23 -9.25
N TYR A 259 -19.03 -8.82 -10.52
CA TYR A 259 -19.85 -7.73 -11.04
C TYR A 259 -20.60 -8.18 -12.28
N ASN A 260 -21.91 -8.00 -12.28
CA ASN A 260 -22.77 -8.29 -13.41
C ASN A 260 -23.07 -7.01 -14.21
N HIS A 261 -22.51 -6.91 -15.41
CA HIS A 261 -22.66 -5.75 -16.30
C HIS A 261 -24.10 -5.58 -16.82
N THR A 262 -24.87 -6.66 -16.92
CA THR A 262 -26.27 -6.60 -17.38
C THR A 262 -27.18 -5.99 -16.32
N THR A 263 -26.98 -6.34 -15.04
CA THR A 263 -27.82 -5.84 -13.94
C THR A 263 -27.22 -4.64 -13.20
N ASN A 264 -25.96 -4.30 -13.47
CA ASN A 264 -25.17 -3.29 -12.75
C ASN A 264 -25.13 -3.54 -11.22
N LYS A 265 -24.99 -4.81 -10.84
CA LYS A 265 -24.93 -5.25 -9.45
C LYS A 265 -23.62 -5.97 -9.15
N TYR A 266 -23.11 -5.72 -7.95
CA TYR A 266 -22.02 -6.44 -7.33
C TYR A 266 -22.55 -7.58 -6.48
N GLU A 267 -21.76 -8.63 -6.42
CA GLU A 267 -21.79 -9.62 -5.36
C GLU A 267 -20.60 -9.37 -4.44
N VAL A 268 -20.87 -9.23 -3.14
CA VAL A 268 -19.84 -8.98 -2.12
C VAL A 268 -20.02 -9.90 -0.92
N ASP A 269 -18.93 -10.34 -0.31
CA ASP A 269 -18.91 -11.08 0.95
C ASP A 269 -18.56 -10.12 2.11
N ASP A 270 -19.30 -10.16 3.22
CA ASP A 270 -18.87 -9.53 4.48
C ASP A 270 -17.53 -10.11 4.96
N ILE A 271 -16.68 -9.28 5.57
CA ILE A 271 -15.38 -9.68 6.13
C ILE A 271 -15.45 -10.20 7.57
N ASP A 272 -16.49 -9.88 8.35
CA ASP A 272 -16.60 -10.19 9.78
C ASP A 272 -17.24 -11.56 10.01
N GLU A 273 -18.24 -11.92 9.21
CA GLU A 273 -19.11 -13.03 9.56
C GLU A 273 -18.49 -14.41 9.32
N GLU A 274 -18.62 -15.22 10.37
CA GLU A 274 -18.18 -16.61 10.49
C GLU A 274 -18.87 -17.56 9.47
N GLY A 275 -19.95 -17.10 8.84
CA GLY A 275 -20.49 -17.60 7.57
C GLY A 275 -20.63 -16.42 6.61
N LYS A 276 -20.00 -16.50 5.43
CA LYS A 276 -19.96 -15.40 4.46
C LYS A 276 -21.35 -15.09 3.94
N GLU A 277 -22.04 -14.11 4.51
CA GLU A 277 -23.27 -13.60 3.91
C GLU A 277 -22.91 -12.88 2.62
N ARG A 278 -23.40 -13.46 1.50
CA ARG A 278 -23.24 -12.90 0.17
C ARG A 278 -24.34 -11.91 -0.07
N HIS A 279 -23.98 -10.64 -0.26
CA HIS A 279 -24.94 -9.60 -0.63
C HIS A 279 -24.88 -9.27 -2.12
N THR A 280 -26.04 -9.11 -2.76
CA THR A 280 -26.16 -8.60 -4.12
C THR A 280 -26.60 -7.14 -4.11
N LEU A 281 -25.68 -6.21 -4.37
CA LEU A 281 -25.87 -4.78 -4.19
C LEU A 281 -25.72 -4.00 -5.50
N SER A 282 -26.55 -2.98 -5.72
CA SER A 282 -26.37 -2.05 -6.84
C SER A 282 -25.06 -1.29 -6.73
N ARG A 283 -24.44 -0.92 -7.86
CA ARG A 283 -23.21 -0.12 -7.92
C ARG A 283 -23.20 1.14 -7.03
N ARG A 284 -24.34 1.83 -6.87
CA ARG A 284 -24.47 3.02 -5.99
C ARG A 284 -24.27 2.75 -4.49
N ARG A 285 -24.38 1.50 -4.05
CA ARG A 285 -24.19 1.05 -2.66
C ARG A 285 -22.76 0.57 -2.39
N ILE A 286 -21.87 0.70 -3.37
CA ILE A 286 -20.48 0.26 -3.29
C ILE A 286 -19.57 1.48 -3.42
N ILE A 287 -18.63 1.62 -2.49
CA ILE A 287 -17.55 2.60 -2.54
C ILE A 287 -16.23 1.81 -2.48
N PRO A 288 -15.43 1.80 -3.56
CA PRO A 288 -14.12 1.18 -3.54
C PRO A 288 -13.20 1.85 -2.51
N LEU A 289 -12.44 1.05 -1.77
CA LEU A 289 -11.40 1.58 -0.87
C LEU A 289 -10.22 2.10 -1.70
N PRO A 290 -9.41 3.02 -1.15
CA PRO A 290 -8.19 3.49 -1.81
C PRO A 290 -7.23 2.33 -2.12
N GLN A 291 -6.63 2.39 -3.31
CA GLN A 291 -5.59 1.46 -3.77
C GLN A 291 -4.18 1.98 -3.45
N TRP A 292 -4.04 3.28 -3.19
CA TRP A 292 -2.81 3.90 -2.69
C TRP A 292 -3.07 4.84 -1.51
N LYS A 293 -2.09 4.94 -0.60
CA LYS A 293 -1.98 6.06 0.34
C LYS A 293 -1.50 7.29 -0.44
N ALA A 294 -2.12 8.43 -0.19
CA ALA A 294 -1.57 9.71 -0.59
C ALA A 294 -0.44 10.11 0.37
N ASN A 295 0.65 10.64 -0.17
CA ASN A 295 1.76 11.12 0.62
C ASN A 295 1.54 12.60 0.98
N PRO A 296 1.41 12.96 2.28
CA PRO A 296 1.17 14.35 2.68
C PRO A 296 2.27 15.33 2.24
N GLU A 297 3.51 14.85 2.08
CA GLU A 297 4.65 15.67 1.68
C GLU A 297 4.63 16.03 0.18
N THR A 298 3.87 15.30 -0.64
CA THR A 298 3.97 15.40 -2.10
C THR A 298 2.65 15.56 -2.81
N ASP A 299 1.58 14.98 -2.27
CA ASP A 299 0.25 14.95 -2.85
C ASP A 299 -0.82 15.28 -1.77
N PRO A 300 -0.69 16.40 -1.03
CA PRO A 300 -1.63 16.75 0.04
C PRO A 300 -3.06 17.00 -0.46
N GLU A 301 -3.24 17.34 -1.74
CA GLU A 301 -4.55 17.50 -2.39
C GLU A 301 -5.31 16.18 -2.55
N ALA A 302 -4.62 15.04 -2.44
CA ALA A 302 -5.21 13.71 -2.44
C ALA A 302 -5.57 13.22 -1.03
N LEU A 303 -5.61 14.10 -0.02
CA LEU A 303 -6.09 13.80 1.33
C LEU A 303 -7.42 14.50 1.62
N PHE A 304 -8.26 13.87 2.44
CA PHE A 304 -9.42 14.54 3.01
C PHE A 304 -8.94 15.62 4.00
N GLN A 305 -9.53 16.80 3.91
CA GLN A 305 -9.12 17.95 4.71
C GLN A 305 -9.96 18.06 5.99
N LYS A 306 -9.45 18.81 6.97
CA LYS A 306 -10.14 19.08 8.24
C LYS A 306 -11.60 19.52 8.01
N ASP A 307 -12.49 19.05 8.87
CA ASP A 307 -13.94 19.28 8.90
C ASP A 307 -14.71 18.69 7.69
N GLN A 308 -14.04 17.95 6.80
CA GLN A 308 -14.74 17.21 5.74
C GLN A 308 -15.49 16.00 6.31
N LEU A 309 -16.73 15.81 5.83
CA LEU A 309 -17.55 14.66 6.15
C LEU A 309 -17.12 13.43 5.33
N VAL A 310 -16.80 12.35 6.04
CA VAL A 310 -16.35 11.08 5.47
C VAL A 310 -17.12 9.91 6.08
N LEU A 311 -16.98 8.75 5.44
CA LEU A 311 -17.24 7.47 6.08
C LEU A 311 -15.90 6.88 6.51
N ALA A 312 -15.77 6.54 7.78
CA ALA A 312 -14.56 5.96 8.36
C ALA A 312 -14.88 4.64 9.05
N LEU A 313 -13.99 3.65 8.95
CA LEU A 313 -14.15 2.39 9.67
C LEU A 313 -13.94 2.63 11.17
N TYR A 314 -14.94 2.28 12.00
CA TYR A 314 -14.82 2.50 13.44
C TYR A 314 -13.81 1.51 14.04
N PRO A 315 -12.91 1.95 14.95
CA PRO A 315 -11.87 1.09 15.51
C PRO A 315 -12.43 -0.22 16.08
N GLN A 316 -11.73 -1.32 15.82
CA GLN A 316 -12.10 -2.67 16.27
C GLN A 316 -13.44 -3.20 15.72
N THR A 317 -13.93 -2.64 14.61
CA THR A 317 -15.14 -3.10 13.91
C THR A 317 -14.86 -3.30 12.42
N THR A 318 -15.85 -3.84 11.73
CA THR A 318 -15.91 -3.99 10.27
C THR A 318 -16.94 -3.03 9.64
N CYS A 319 -17.36 -2.00 10.37
CA CYS A 319 -18.42 -1.08 9.96
C CYS A 319 -17.90 0.34 9.76
N PHE A 320 -18.41 1.03 8.74
CA PHE A 320 -18.13 2.42 8.47
C PHE A 320 -19.23 3.32 9.03
N TYR A 321 -18.82 4.43 9.64
CA TYR A 321 -19.71 5.42 10.22
C TYR A 321 -19.33 6.81 9.76
N ARG A 322 -20.30 7.74 9.87
CA ARG A 322 -20.11 9.14 9.53
C ARG A 322 -19.12 9.76 10.51
N ALA A 323 -18.15 10.48 9.98
CA ALA A 323 -17.14 11.17 10.77
C ALA A 323 -16.71 12.47 10.11
N LEU A 324 -16.23 13.41 10.91
CA LEU A 324 -15.52 14.60 10.44
C LEU A 324 -14.01 14.38 10.56
N ILE A 325 -13.24 14.82 9.57
CA ILE A 325 -11.78 14.83 9.69
C ILE A 325 -11.38 15.85 10.76
N HIS A 326 -10.74 15.39 11.82
CA HIS A 326 -10.10 16.27 12.81
C HIS A 326 -8.77 16.80 12.29
N ALA A 327 -7.93 15.89 11.76
CA ALA A 327 -6.64 16.22 11.16
C ALA A 327 -6.25 15.20 10.07
N PRO A 328 -5.78 15.67 8.90
CA PRO A 328 -5.14 14.79 7.92
C PRO A 328 -3.76 14.32 8.41
N PRO A 329 -3.26 13.18 7.92
CA PRO A 329 -1.91 12.72 8.22
C PRO A 329 -0.87 13.74 7.77
N GLN A 330 0.16 13.96 8.59
CA GLN A 330 1.25 14.90 8.30
C GLN A 330 2.49 14.20 7.72
N ARG A 331 2.64 12.89 7.99
CA ARG A 331 3.70 12.04 7.44
C ARG A 331 3.09 10.82 6.76
N PRO A 332 3.81 10.16 5.83
CA PRO A 332 3.29 9.01 5.07
C PRO A 332 2.79 7.83 5.92
N GLN A 333 3.34 7.65 7.12
CA GLN A 333 2.99 6.59 8.06
C GLN A 333 1.85 6.94 9.02
N ASP A 334 1.46 8.21 9.08
CA ASP A 334 0.43 8.66 10.02
C ASP A 334 -0.97 8.31 9.49
N ASP A 335 -1.92 8.15 10.41
CA ASP A 335 -3.33 7.93 10.10
C ASP A 335 -4.11 9.25 10.08
N TYR A 336 -5.34 9.24 9.58
CA TYR A 336 -6.27 10.34 9.84
C TYR A 336 -6.66 10.34 11.30
N SER A 337 -6.85 11.53 11.87
CA SER A 337 -7.61 11.70 13.10
C SER A 337 -9.02 12.14 12.75
N VAL A 338 -10.04 11.47 13.26
CA VAL A 338 -11.46 11.71 12.93
C VAL A 338 -12.35 11.81 14.17
N LEU A 339 -13.45 12.52 14.05
CA LEU A 339 -14.52 12.65 15.06
C LEU A 339 -15.77 11.93 14.52
N PHE A 340 -16.15 10.80 15.09
CA PHE A 340 -17.34 10.08 14.68
C PHE A 340 -18.61 10.77 15.17
N GLU A 341 -19.67 10.79 14.38
CA GLU A 341 -20.99 11.20 14.86
C GLU A 341 -21.48 10.16 15.91
N ASP A 342 -21.66 10.60 17.16
CA ASP A 342 -22.04 9.73 18.28
C ASP A 342 -22.91 10.50 19.28
N THR A 343 -24.19 10.16 19.33
CA THR A 343 -25.21 10.82 20.16
C THR A 343 -25.06 10.56 21.65
N SER A 344 -24.16 9.67 22.07
CA SER A 344 -23.85 9.47 23.48
C SER A 344 -23.02 10.63 24.08
N TYR A 345 -22.35 11.42 23.23
CA TYR A 345 -21.62 12.62 23.64
C TYR A 345 -22.50 13.87 23.55
N ALA A 346 -22.27 14.83 24.45
CA ALA A 346 -23.08 16.04 24.54
C ALA A 346 -23.00 16.94 23.30
N ASP A 347 -21.85 16.96 22.63
CA ASP A 347 -21.63 17.69 21.37
C ASP A 347 -21.96 16.83 20.13
N GLY A 348 -22.36 15.57 20.33
CA GLY A 348 -22.72 14.63 19.27
C GLY A 348 -21.52 14.03 18.52
N TYR A 349 -20.30 14.17 19.05
CA TYR A 349 -19.08 13.67 18.40
C TYR A 349 -18.17 12.90 19.37
N SER A 350 -17.53 11.85 18.87
CA SER A 350 -16.48 11.14 19.61
C SER A 350 -15.25 12.02 19.84
N PRO A 351 -14.39 11.68 20.83
CA PRO A 351 -13.01 12.15 20.85
C PRO A 351 -12.28 11.83 19.54
N PRO A 352 -11.15 12.49 19.24
CA PRO A 352 -10.33 12.17 18.07
C PRO A 352 -9.84 10.72 18.09
N LEU A 353 -10.20 9.95 17.06
CA LEU A 353 -9.79 8.56 16.87
C LEU A 353 -8.98 8.40 15.58
N ASN A 354 -8.00 7.50 15.60
CA ASN A 354 -7.12 7.28 14.45
C ASN A 354 -7.72 6.24 13.49
N VAL A 355 -7.75 6.58 12.19
CA VAL A 355 -8.22 5.69 11.12
C VAL A 355 -7.27 5.79 9.92
N ALA A 356 -6.70 4.66 9.51
CA ALA A 356 -5.78 4.61 8.38
C ALA A 356 -6.44 5.05 7.08
N GLN A 357 -5.67 5.64 6.16
CA GLN A 357 -6.18 6.13 4.87
C GLN A 357 -6.99 5.08 4.09
N ARG A 358 -6.59 3.80 4.17
CA ARG A 358 -7.29 2.67 3.54
C ARG A 358 -8.77 2.60 3.91
N TYR A 359 -9.12 3.07 5.11
CA TYR A 359 -10.43 2.89 5.72
C TYR A 359 -11.20 4.20 5.91
N VAL A 360 -10.81 5.24 5.18
CA VAL A 360 -11.54 6.51 5.10
C VAL A 360 -11.95 6.74 3.65
N VAL A 361 -13.25 6.89 3.41
CA VAL A 361 -13.82 7.08 2.07
C VAL A 361 -14.83 8.24 2.05
N ALA A 362 -15.12 8.76 0.86
CA ALA A 362 -16.05 9.87 0.71
C ALA A 362 -17.47 9.50 1.18
N CYS A 363 -18.09 10.36 2.00
CA CYS A 363 -19.50 10.21 2.36
C CYS A 363 -20.37 10.76 1.22
N LYS A 364 -21.08 9.88 0.50
CA LYS A 364 -22.00 10.27 -0.59
C LYS A 364 -23.37 10.75 -0.08
N GLU A 365 -23.58 10.77 1.22
CA GLU A 365 -24.86 11.13 1.84
C GLU A 365 -24.83 12.58 2.31
N THR A 366 -25.60 13.42 1.63
CA THR A 366 -25.95 14.75 2.16
C THR A 366 -26.78 14.55 3.43
N LYS A 367 -26.44 15.24 4.53
CA LYS A 367 -27.33 15.33 5.69
C LYS A 367 -28.73 15.69 5.15
N LYS A 368 -29.73 14.83 5.38
CA LYS A 368 -31.12 15.25 5.19
C LYS A 368 -31.29 16.46 6.11
N LYS A 369 -31.44 17.64 5.49
CA LYS A 369 -31.83 18.86 6.19
C LYS A 369 -33.27 18.73 6.66
#